data_AF-A0A7K2X3S5-F1
#
_entry.id   AF-A0A7K2X3S5-F1
#
_cell.length_a   1.000
_cell.length_b   1.000
_cell.length_c   1.000
_cell.angle_alpha   90.00
_cell.angle_beta   90.00
_cell.angle_gamma   90.00
#
_symmetry.space_group_name_H-M   'P 1'
#
loop_
_entity.id
_entity.type
_entity.pdbx_description
1 polymer ?
#
loop_
_entity_poly.entity_id
_entity_poly.type
_entity_poly.pdbx_seq_one_letter_code
_entity_poly.pdbx_strand_id
1 'polypeptide(L)' 'MSDTRPLALVTGASSGIGFELAKQLAERGYDLVVNAEDD' A
#
# COMPACT_ATOMS: atom_id res chain seq x y z
N MET A 1 -24.36 -4.19 4.32
CA MET A 1 -23.16 -4.97 4.69
C MET A 1 -21.98 -4.04 4.53
N SER A 2 -21.12 -3.88 5.53
CA SER A 2 -19.87 -3.13 5.33
C SER A 2 -18.97 -4.02 4.46
N ASP A 3 -18.84 -3.69 3.18
CA ASP A 3 -17.76 -4.26 2.37
C ASP A 3 -16.46 -3.68 2.91
N THR A 4 -15.89 -4.37 3.89
CA THR A 4 -14.61 -3.98 4.47
C THR A 4 -13.54 -4.25 3.41
N ARG A 5 -12.92 -3.18 2.92
CA ARG A 5 -11.78 -3.30 2.01
C ARG A 5 -10.66 -4.07 2.71
N PRO A 6 -9.94 -4.94 1.99
CA PRO A 6 -8.79 -5.62 2.56
C PRO A 6 -7.71 -4.59 2.89
N LEU A 7 -7.05 -4.75 4.05
CA LEU A 7 -5.97 -3.88 4.49
C LEU A 7 -4.62 -4.50 4.13
N ALA A 8 -3.71 -3.71 3.57
CA ALA A 8 -2.34 -4.13 3.30
C ALA A 8 -1.31 -3.19 3.95
N LEU A 9 -0.24 -3.78 4.49
CA LEU A 9 0.94 -3.07 4.99
C LEU A 9 2.07 -3.20 3.96
N VAL A 10 2.60 -2.08 3.49
CA VAL A 10 3.76 -2.04 2.58
C VAL A 10 4.90 -1.28 3.25
N THR A 11 6.03 -1.95 3.45
CA THR A 11 7.28 -1.35 3.95
C THR A 11 8.22 -1.04 2.78
N GLY A 12 9.13 -0.07 2.95
CA GLY A 12 10.02 0.36 1.87
C GLY A 12 9.26 0.99 0.70
N ALA A 13 8.14 1.69 0.98
CA ALA A 13 7.23 2.20 -0.03
C ALA A 13 7.64 3.55 -0.67
N SER A 14 8.81 4.11 -0.31
CA SER A 14 9.27 5.42 -0.81
C SER A 14 9.58 5.42 -2.30
N SER A 15 10.05 4.30 -2.85
CA SER A 15 10.46 4.22 -4.26
C SER A 15 10.44 2.79 -4.81
N GLY A 16 10.76 2.67 -6.10
CA GLY A 16 11.00 1.40 -6.77
C GLY A 16 9.83 0.42 -6.63
N ILE A 17 10.15 -0.82 -6.26
CA ILE A 17 9.19 -1.92 -6.18
C ILE A 17 8.16 -1.69 -5.07
N GLY A 18 8.57 -1.18 -3.91
CA GLY A 18 7.65 -0.93 -2.80
C GLY A 18 6.57 0.09 -3.16
N PHE A 19 6.96 1.17 -3.85
CA PHE A 19 6.02 2.18 -4.35
C PHE A 19 5.02 1.60 -5.35
N GLU A 20 5.51 0.86 -6.35
CA GLU A 20 4.64 0.29 -7.38
C GLU A 20 3.69 -0.77 -6.82
N LEU A 21 4.12 -1.57 -5.84
CA LEU A 21 3.26 -2.51 -5.13
C LEU A 21 2.15 -1.78 -4.35
N ALA A 22 2.48 -0.71 -3.61
CA ALA A 22 1.49 0.09 -2.90
C ALA A 22 0.46 0.68 -3.88
N LYS A 23 0.91 1.21 -5.01
CA LYS A 23 0.03 1.75 -6.06
C LYS A 23 -0.93 0.68 -6.61
N GLN A 24 -0.42 -0.50 -6.99
CA GLN A 24 -1.26 -1.57 -7.52
C GLN A 24 -2.27 -2.10 -6.49
N LEU A 25 -1.91 -2.14 -5.20
CA LEU A 25 -2.84 -2.54 -4.14
C LEU A 25 -3.96 -1.51 -3.95
N ALA A 26 -3.64 -0.21 -4.01
CA ALA A 26 -4.64 0.86 -3.98
C ALA A 26 -5.63 0.73 -5.15
N GLU A 27 -5.13 0.51 -6.37
CA GLU A 27 -5.94 0.30 -7.57
C GLU A 27 -6.86 -0.92 -7.48
N ARG A 28 -6.45 -1.94 -6.72
CA ARG A 28 -7.26 -3.16 -6.44
C ARG A 28 -8.24 -2.98 -5.28
N GLY A 29 -8.32 -1.78 -4.70
CA GLY A 29 -9.30 -1.43 -3.66
C GLY A 29 -8.88 -1.81 -2.25
N TYR A 30 -7.58 -1.97 -1.98
CA TYR A 30 -7.07 -2.13 -0.62
C TYR A 30 -7.03 -0.79 0.10
N ASP A 31 -7.30 -0.81 1.40
CA ASP A 31 -6.81 0.25 2.29
C ASP A 31 -5.34 -0.04 2.60
N LEU A 32 -4.52 1.01 2.76
CA LEU A 32 -3.07 0.88 2.85
C LEU A 32 -2.50 1.54 4.10
N VAL A 33 -1.62 0.81 4.78
CA VAL A 33 -0.63 1.37 5.70
C VAL A 33 0.72 1.30 5.01
N VAL A 34 1.40 2.43 4.86
CA VAL A 34 2.71 2.49 4.23
C VAL A 34 3.76 2.94 5.24
N ASN A 35 4.92 2.30 5.20
CA ASN A 35 6.11 2.76 5.90
C ASN A 35 7.23 2.96 4.88
N ALA A 36 7.86 4.11 4.95
CA ALA A 36 9.07 4.40 4.22
C ALA A 36 9.96 5.31 5.06
N GLU A 37 11.27 5.16 4.87
CA GLU A 37 12.27 6.07 5.44
C GLU A 37 12.67 7.08 4.34
N ASP A 38 12.82 8.34 4.73
CA ASP A 38 13.47 9.37 3.93
C ASP A 38 14.95 9.35 4.32
N ASP A 39 15.83 9.01 3.37
CA ASP A 39 17.27 9.30 3.43
C ASP A 39 17.55 10.69 2.82
#